data_AF-A0A932JE18-F1
#
_entry.id   AF-A0A932JE18-F1
#
_cell.length_a   1.000
_cell.length_b   1.000
_cell.length_c   1.000
_cell.angle_alpha   90.00
_cell.angle_beta   90.00
_cell.angle_gamma   90.00
#
_symmetry.space_group_name_H-M   'P 1'
#
loop_
_entity.id
_entity.type
_entity.pdbx_description
1 polymer ?
#
loop_
_entity_poly.entity_id
_entity_poly.type
_entity_poly.pdbx_seq_one_letter_code
_entity_poly.pdbx_strand_id
1 'polypeptide(L)'
;MSTLSVCCLARNEELFLPKMLASVRDIADEIIILDTGSTDATIELAKAFGARVEIADWNDDFGAMRNKVLSYATKDWVLMLDADELVYAERIHESVDVSLRKQTLMPLQSEIEIHHYGFTDGKPLRRIRNRRSFEAELNKNPTDSFVRTHLALSLFLEKDYHKAESYFDIILTTQSRDLTPEARSIIMALLAEIYRLQQKPVQAKMQAQRAMRLMGGNSLAEYIMALVDIDEKLYEVAERRLQTIDSNMLTQRFFSVHKGELYTEIIKCSLRGGKFDQAFQYAELMLETPTHDGMMIGGALCEKKRDYTTALKFYQHALPISPVPSEVQAKIENVERILAAQEAQE
;
A
#
# COMPACT_ATOMS: atom_id res chain seq x y z
N MET A 1 -12.23 21.20 -28.98
CA MET A 1 -11.48 20.22 -28.18
C MET A 1 -10.04 20.67 -28.18
N SER A 2 -9.32 20.52 -27.07
CA SER A 2 -7.88 20.81 -27.02
C SER A 2 -7.13 19.75 -27.82
N THR A 3 -6.07 20.17 -28.52
CA THR A 3 -5.24 19.32 -29.37
C THR A 3 -3.92 18.92 -28.70
N LEU A 4 -3.31 17.80 -29.10
CA LEU A 4 -2.12 17.21 -28.46
C LEU A 4 -0.97 16.93 -29.46
N SER A 5 0.20 17.50 -29.19
CA SER A 5 1.48 17.12 -29.80
C SER A 5 2.16 16.06 -28.93
N VAL A 6 2.60 14.95 -29.52
CA VAL A 6 3.48 13.98 -28.87
C VAL A 6 4.89 14.21 -29.39
N CYS A 7 5.82 14.51 -28.49
CA CYS A 7 7.23 14.76 -28.82
C CYS A 7 8.09 13.65 -28.24
N CYS A 8 9.05 13.15 -29.02
CA CYS A 8 9.98 12.12 -28.58
C CYS A 8 11.38 12.42 -29.11
N LEU A 9 12.39 12.22 -28.25
CA LEU A 9 13.79 12.21 -28.62
C LEU A 9 14.19 10.76 -28.89
N ALA A 10 14.79 10.48 -30.05
CA ALA A 10 15.16 9.11 -30.42
C ALA A 10 16.60 9.01 -30.95
N ARG A 11 17.24 7.88 -30.65
CA ARG A 11 18.49 7.45 -31.29
C ARG A 11 18.62 5.93 -31.19
N ASN A 12 18.59 5.24 -32.33
CA ASN A 12 18.69 3.78 -32.42
C ASN A 12 17.61 3.04 -31.61
N GLU A 13 16.35 3.42 -31.83
CA GLU A 13 15.17 2.94 -31.11
C GLU A 13 14.25 2.05 -31.98
N GLU A 14 14.78 1.40 -33.03
CA GLU A 14 13.97 0.59 -33.96
C GLU A 14 13.12 -0.49 -33.27
N LEU A 15 13.57 -0.98 -32.11
CA LEU A 15 12.90 -2.00 -31.32
C LEU A 15 11.66 -1.48 -30.56
N PHE A 16 11.73 -0.26 -30.04
CA PHE A 16 10.73 0.28 -29.11
C PHE A 16 9.82 1.32 -29.76
N LEU A 17 10.38 2.16 -30.63
CA LEU A 17 9.67 3.28 -31.25
C LEU A 17 8.34 2.87 -31.92
N PRO A 18 8.23 1.75 -32.67
CA PRO A 18 6.95 1.34 -33.27
C PRO A 18 5.85 1.07 -32.23
N LYS A 19 6.21 0.56 -31.04
CA LYS A 19 5.25 0.27 -29.96
C LYS A 19 4.77 1.56 -29.31
N MET A 20 5.69 2.49 -29.04
CA MET A 20 5.36 3.81 -28.52
C MET A 20 4.42 4.55 -29.48
N LEU A 21 4.78 4.62 -30.76
CA LEU A 21 3.98 5.28 -31.80
C LEU A 21 2.58 4.66 -31.94
N ALA A 22 2.48 3.33 -31.86
CA ALA A 22 1.19 2.64 -31.84
C ALA A 22 0.35 3.02 -30.61
N SER A 23 0.97 3.21 -29.45
CA SER A 23 0.27 3.50 -28.18
C SER A 23 -0.36 4.91 -28.14
N VAL A 24 0.22 5.86 -28.87
CA VAL A 24 -0.25 7.26 -28.89
C VAL A 24 -1.12 7.60 -30.11
N ARG A 25 -1.24 6.69 -31.07
CA ARG A 25 -1.89 6.92 -32.37
C ARG A 25 -3.32 7.47 -32.26
N ASP A 26 -4.08 7.00 -31.28
CA ASP A 26 -5.50 7.38 -31.13
C ASP A 26 -5.71 8.68 -30.33
N ILE A 27 -4.65 9.23 -29.74
CA ILE A 27 -4.72 10.43 -28.88
C ILE A 27 -3.90 11.61 -29.40
N ALA A 28 -2.93 11.38 -30.28
CA ALA A 28 -2.05 12.41 -30.81
C ALA A 28 -2.66 13.06 -32.07
N ASP A 29 -2.75 14.39 -32.08
CA ASP A 29 -3.07 15.16 -33.28
C ASP A 29 -1.82 15.45 -34.12
N GLU A 30 -0.64 15.34 -33.51
CA GLU A 30 0.67 15.55 -34.11
C GLU A 30 1.71 14.70 -33.37
N ILE A 31 2.60 14.04 -34.11
CA ILE A 31 3.72 13.27 -33.54
C ILE A 31 5.02 13.81 -34.12
N ILE A 32 5.97 14.17 -33.26
CA ILE A 32 7.26 14.75 -33.63
C ILE A 32 8.37 13.91 -33.00
N ILE A 33 9.24 13.35 -33.85
CA ILE A 33 10.45 12.66 -33.45
C ILE A 33 11.64 13.55 -33.75
N LEU A 34 12.43 13.89 -32.73
CA LEU A 34 13.75 14.47 -32.93
C LEU A 34 14.78 13.34 -32.89
N ASP A 35 15.30 12.99 -34.06
CA ASP A 35 16.36 12.00 -34.21
C ASP A 35 17.73 12.65 -33.99
N THR A 36 18.56 12.01 -33.16
CA THR A 36 19.90 12.52 -32.81
C THR A 36 21.08 11.75 -33.40
N GLY A 37 20.85 11.12 -34.56
CA GLY A 37 21.87 10.38 -35.29
C GLY A 37 21.67 8.87 -35.16
N SER A 38 20.45 8.39 -35.45
CA SER A 38 20.18 6.97 -35.62
C SER A 38 20.89 6.41 -36.86
N THR A 39 21.37 5.18 -36.74
CA THR A 39 22.01 4.40 -37.79
C THR A 39 21.21 3.14 -38.16
N ASP A 40 20.10 2.90 -37.45
CA ASP A 40 19.20 1.78 -37.62
C ASP A 40 17.89 2.21 -38.34
N ALA A 41 16.84 1.39 -38.29
CA ALA A 41 15.58 1.70 -38.97
C ALA A 41 14.70 2.76 -38.27
N THR A 42 15.15 3.39 -37.18
CA THR A 42 14.35 4.34 -36.35
C THR A 42 13.66 5.41 -37.17
N ILE A 43 14.40 6.11 -38.05
CA ILE A 43 13.88 7.22 -38.85
C ILE A 43 12.82 6.73 -39.84
N GLU A 44 13.06 5.60 -40.50
CA GLU A 44 12.15 5.03 -41.49
C GLU A 44 10.86 4.52 -40.84
N LEU A 45 10.97 3.88 -39.67
CA LEU A 45 9.84 3.44 -38.87
C LEU A 45 9.00 4.64 -38.39
N ALA A 46 9.62 5.70 -37.88
CA ALA A 46 8.93 6.91 -37.46
C ALA A 46 8.08 7.52 -38.59
N LYS A 47 8.67 7.67 -39.78
CA LYS A 47 7.97 8.21 -40.97
C LYS A 47 6.83 7.29 -41.41
N ALA A 48 7.03 5.98 -41.37
CA ALA A 48 6.00 5.01 -41.75
C ALA A 48 4.74 5.09 -40.87
N PHE A 49 4.90 5.53 -39.61
CA PHE A 49 3.80 5.80 -38.68
C PHE A 49 3.17 7.20 -38.84
N GLY A 50 3.64 8.01 -39.79
CA GLY A 50 3.14 9.36 -40.03
C GLY A 50 3.71 10.41 -39.08
N ALA A 51 4.77 10.10 -38.33
CA ALA A 51 5.43 11.09 -37.48
C ALA A 51 6.25 12.09 -38.32
N ARG A 52 6.28 13.34 -37.88
CA ARG A 52 7.22 14.35 -38.36
C ARG A 52 8.59 14.06 -37.75
N VAL A 53 9.57 13.72 -38.59
CA VAL A 53 10.93 13.45 -38.12
C VAL A 53 11.81 14.66 -38.41
N GLU A 54 12.42 15.21 -37.36
CA GLU A 54 13.41 16.27 -37.40
C GLU A 54 14.77 15.69 -37.00
N ILE A 55 15.85 16.18 -37.60
CA ILE A 55 17.20 15.67 -37.33
C ILE A 55 18.00 16.76 -36.61
N ALA A 56 18.73 16.38 -35.57
CA ALA A 56 19.66 17.26 -34.86
C ALA A 56 20.91 16.50 -34.45
N ASP A 57 22.08 17.13 -34.52
CA ASP A 57 23.26 16.54 -33.91
C ASP A 57 23.12 16.53 -32.39
N TRP A 58 23.44 15.38 -31.77
CA TRP A 58 23.52 15.27 -30.32
C TRP A 58 24.57 16.25 -29.77
N ASN A 59 24.20 17.03 -28.74
CA ASN A 59 25.04 18.10 -28.20
C ASN A 59 25.40 17.91 -26.72
N ASP A 60 25.28 16.69 -26.18
CA ASP A 60 25.49 16.35 -24.77
C ASP A 60 24.57 17.11 -23.78
N ASP A 61 23.43 17.62 -24.25
CA ASP A 61 22.45 18.33 -23.43
C ASP A 61 21.01 17.89 -23.74
N PHE A 62 20.48 17.01 -22.87
CA PHE A 62 19.09 16.55 -22.94
C PHE A 62 18.08 17.70 -22.84
N GLY A 63 18.36 18.72 -22.04
CA GLY A 63 17.47 19.88 -21.88
C GLY A 63 17.38 20.69 -23.17
N ALA A 64 18.51 20.94 -23.81
CA ALA A 64 18.57 21.61 -25.11
C ALA A 64 17.85 20.80 -26.21
N MET A 65 18.06 19.48 -26.26
CA MET A 65 17.38 18.61 -27.24
C MET A 65 15.87 18.54 -26.99
N ARG A 66 15.43 18.46 -25.73
CA ARG A 66 14.00 18.53 -25.37
C ARG A 66 13.39 19.86 -25.77
N ASN A 67 14.04 20.98 -25.49
CA ASN A 67 13.56 22.30 -25.92
C ASN A 67 13.49 22.41 -27.45
N LYS A 68 14.43 21.80 -28.16
CA LYS A 68 14.43 21.77 -29.63
C LYS A 68 13.22 20.99 -30.18
N VAL A 69 12.95 19.78 -29.69
CA VAL A 69 11.76 19.03 -30.16
C VAL A 69 10.46 19.74 -29.78
N LEU A 70 10.40 20.36 -28.59
CA LEU A 70 9.25 21.16 -28.15
C LEU A 70 8.98 22.35 -29.06
N SER A 71 10.02 22.98 -29.63
CA SER A 71 9.88 24.12 -30.54
C SER A 71 9.15 23.79 -31.84
N TYR A 72 9.05 22.51 -32.20
CA TYR A 72 8.33 22.06 -33.38
C TYR A 72 6.85 21.75 -33.12
N ALA A 73 6.44 21.64 -31.85
CA ALA A 73 5.07 21.33 -31.45
C ALA A 73 4.12 22.49 -31.77
N THR A 74 2.97 22.16 -32.37
CA THR A 74 1.99 23.16 -32.85
C THR A 74 0.63 23.10 -32.15
N LYS A 75 0.44 22.16 -31.22
CA LYS A 75 -0.85 21.90 -30.56
C LYS A 75 -0.96 22.55 -29.18
N ASP A 76 -2.17 22.53 -28.62
CA ASP A 76 -2.49 23.18 -27.33
C ASP A 76 -1.75 22.56 -26.14
N TRP A 77 -1.52 21.24 -26.20
CA TRP A 77 -0.80 20.47 -25.19
C TRP A 77 0.36 19.71 -25.81
N VAL A 78 1.40 19.47 -25.01
CA VAL A 78 2.53 18.64 -25.40
C VAL A 78 2.72 17.51 -24.39
N LEU A 79 2.78 16.27 -24.90
CA LEU A 79 3.24 15.10 -24.17
C LEU A 79 4.66 14.76 -24.66
N MET A 80 5.65 14.97 -23.80
CA MET A 80 6.99 14.45 -24.02
C MET A 80 7.02 13.00 -23.59
N LEU A 81 7.47 12.11 -24.47
CA LEU A 81 7.50 10.66 -24.23
C LEU A 81 8.83 10.09 -24.71
N ASP A 82 9.47 9.24 -23.91
CA ASP A 82 10.66 8.51 -24.34
C ASP A 82 10.26 7.32 -25.25
N ALA A 83 11.17 6.85 -26.12
CA ALA A 83 10.84 5.88 -27.17
C ALA A 83 10.45 4.48 -26.62
N ASP A 84 10.84 4.18 -25.38
CA ASP A 84 10.54 2.96 -24.63
C ASP A 84 9.34 3.09 -23.68
N GLU A 85 8.70 4.26 -23.62
CA GLU A 85 7.48 4.49 -22.85
C GLU A 85 6.21 4.20 -23.67
N LEU A 86 5.15 3.75 -22.99
CA LEU A 86 3.86 3.43 -23.60
C LEU A 86 2.74 4.20 -22.91
N VAL A 87 1.82 4.75 -23.71
CA VAL A 87 0.56 5.29 -23.18
C VAL A 87 -0.48 4.17 -23.17
N TYR A 88 -1.04 3.92 -21.99
CA TYR A 88 -2.04 2.88 -21.83
C TYR A 88 -3.47 3.48 -21.82
N ALA A 89 -4.39 2.80 -22.49
CA ALA A 89 -5.78 3.27 -22.64
C ALA A 89 -6.65 3.09 -21.37
N GLU A 90 -6.30 2.17 -20.47
CA GLU A 90 -7.10 1.89 -19.27
C GLU A 90 -6.81 2.92 -18.17
N ARG A 91 -7.81 3.32 -17.36
CA ARG A 91 -7.66 4.40 -16.34
C ARG A 91 -6.93 3.97 -15.08
N ILE A 92 -6.70 2.67 -14.90
CA ILE A 92 -6.22 2.08 -13.66
C ILE A 92 -4.97 1.26 -14.00
N HIS A 93 -3.81 1.92 -14.00
CA HIS A 93 -2.52 1.27 -14.24
C HIS A 93 -1.68 1.23 -12.98
N GLU A 94 -1.62 0.06 -12.38
CA GLU A 94 -0.37 -0.46 -11.81
C GLU A 94 -0.11 -1.93 -12.23
N SER A 95 -0.96 -2.54 -13.08
CA SER A 95 -0.75 -3.90 -13.60
C SER A 95 -0.63 -3.91 -15.12
N VAL A 96 0.48 -4.44 -15.61
CA VAL A 96 0.71 -4.72 -17.03
C VAL A 96 0.24 -6.12 -17.43
N ASP A 97 -0.31 -6.92 -16.50
CA ASP A 97 -0.61 -8.34 -16.71
C ASP A 97 -1.58 -8.57 -17.86
N VAL A 98 -2.60 -7.72 -17.99
CA VAL A 98 -3.59 -7.78 -19.08
C VAL A 98 -2.91 -7.54 -20.43
N SER A 99 -2.05 -6.53 -20.50
CA SER A 99 -1.30 -6.18 -21.71
C SER A 99 -0.30 -7.26 -22.09
N LEU A 100 0.41 -7.84 -21.12
CA LEU A 100 1.34 -8.96 -21.34
C LEU A 100 0.61 -10.19 -21.90
N ARG A 101 -0.52 -10.57 -21.30
CA ARG A 101 -1.33 -11.71 -21.76
C ARG A 101 -1.87 -11.52 -23.18
N LYS A 102 -2.30 -10.30 -23.55
CA LYS A 102 -2.72 -9.98 -24.94
C LYS A 102 -1.58 -10.19 -25.94
N GLN A 103 -0.33 -10.02 -25.52
CA GLN A 103 0.87 -10.25 -26.33
C GLN A 103 1.44 -11.67 -26.18
N THR A 104 0.68 -12.61 -25.58
CA THR A 104 1.16 -13.99 -25.26
C THR A 104 2.42 -14.04 -24.38
N LEU A 105 2.73 -12.96 -23.68
CA LEU A 105 3.82 -12.90 -22.71
C LEU A 105 3.30 -13.36 -21.34
N MET A 106 4.07 -14.22 -20.67
CA MET A 106 3.77 -14.68 -19.31
C MET A 106 4.71 -14.01 -18.31
N PRO A 107 4.19 -13.36 -17.25
CA PRO A 107 5.03 -12.84 -16.18
C PRO A 107 5.70 -14.02 -15.45
N LEU A 108 6.99 -13.89 -15.18
CA LEU A 108 7.74 -14.81 -14.32
C LEU A 108 7.87 -14.19 -12.93
N GLN A 109 7.72 -15.01 -11.90
CA GLN A 109 7.96 -14.59 -10.52
C GLN A 109 9.47 -14.43 -10.32
N SER A 110 9.89 -13.23 -9.91
CA SER A 110 11.29 -12.95 -9.55
C SER A 110 11.55 -13.33 -8.09
N GLU A 111 12.78 -13.74 -7.78
CA GLU A 111 13.26 -13.84 -6.40
C GLU A 111 13.50 -12.47 -5.75
N ILE A 112 13.45 -11.39 -6.54
CA ILE A 112 13.63 -10.03 -6.07
C ILE A 112 12.36 -9.56 -5.35
N GLU A 113 12.49 -9.27 -4.05
CA GLU A 113 11.45 -8.63 -3.26
C GLU A 113 11.55 -7.10 -3.38
N ILE A 114 10.47 -6.45 -3.81
CA ILE A 114 10.38 -5.00 -3.91
C ILE A 114 9.55 -4.48 -2.73
N HIS A 115 10.20 -3.83 -1.78
CA HIS A 115 9.51 -3.14 -0.69
C HIS A 115 9.04 -1.76 -1.16
N HIS A 116 7.73 -1.61 -1.39
CA HIS A 116 7.16 -0.35 -1.87
C HIS A 116 6.74 0.56 -0.71
N TYR A 117 7.64 1.45 -0.29
CA TYR A 117 7.39 2.40 0.82
C TYR A 117 6.50 3.60 0.42
N GLY A 118 6.07 3.73 -0.84
CA GLY A 118 5.33 4.89 -1.33
C GLY A 118 3.91 5.10 -0.78
N PHE A 119 3.40 4.17 0.04
CA PHE A 119 2.07 4.24 0.68
C PHE A 119 2.10 4.67 2.15
N THR A 120 3.28 4.92 2.73
CA THR A 120 3.44 5.36 4.12
C THR A 120 2.99 6.80 4.35
N ASP A 121 3.09 7.65 3.33
CA ASP A 121 2.53 8.99 3.37
C ASP A 121 1.03 8.89 3.14
N GLY A 122 0.22 9.08 4.19
CA GLY A 122 -1.21 9.28 4.08
C GLY A 122 -1.52 10.49 3.19
N LYS A 123 -1.51 10.31 1.85
CA LYS A 123 -1.77 11.31 0.82
C LYS A 123 -3.28 11.30 0.47
N PRO A 124 -4.15 11.98 1.24
CA PRO A 124 -5.60 11.92 1.07
C PRO A 124 -6.05 12.38 -0.32
N LEU A 125 -5.36 13.37 -0.91
CA LEU A 125 -5.68 13.88 -2.25
C LEU A 125 -5.49 12.81 -3.34
N ARG A 126 -4.47 11.94 -3.21
CA ARG A 126 -4.26 10.82 -4.15
C ARG A 126 -5.39 9.79 -4.03
N ARG A 127 -5.88 9.52 -2.81
CA ARG A 127 -7.00 8.59 -2.55
C ARG A 127 -8.30 9.09 -3.18
N ILE A 128 -8.64 10.37 -2.98
CA ILE A 128 -9.83 10.99 -3.56
C ILE A 128 -9.76 11.00 -5.10
N ARG A 129 -8.59 11.32 -5.67
CA ARG A 129 -8.38 11.29 -7.13
C ARG A 129 -8.59 9.87 -7.68
N ASN A 130 -7.97 8.88 -7.06
CA ASN A 130 -8.07 7.49 -7.48
C ASN A 130 -9.52 6.97 -7.39
N ARG A 131 -10.25 7.33 -6.33
CA ARG A 131 -11.68 6.98 -6.17
C ARG A 131 -12.51 7.44 -7.36
N ARG A 132 -12.37 8.70 -7.80
CA ARG A 132 -13.09 9.22 -8.97
C ARG A 132 -12.78 8.42 -10.25
N SER A 133 -11.53 8.01 -10.43
CA SER A 133 -11.14 7.15 -11.56
C SER A 133 -11.78 5.76 -11.47
N PHE A 134 -11.79 5.14 -10.29
CA PHE A 134 -12.44 3.84 -10.07
C PHE A 134 -13.96 3.91 -10.29
N GLU A 135 -14.63 4.94 -9.77
CA GLU A 135 -16.08 5.16 -9.98
C GLU A 135 -16.41 5.35 -11.47
N ALA A 136 -15.62 6.17 -12.18
CA ALA A 136 -15.82 6.39 -13.62
C ALA A 136 -15.61 5.13 -14.45
N GLU A 137 -14.65 4.28 -14.07
CA GLU A 137 -14.37 3.03 -14.76
C GLU A 137 -15.45 1.97 -14.45
N LEU A 138 -15.87 1.85 -13.20
CA LEU A 138 -16.94 0.92 -12.82
C LEU A 138 -18.29 1.30 -13.46
N ASN A 139 -18.55 2.60 -13.69
CA ASN A 139 -19.73 3.04 -14.44
C ASN A 139 -19.71 2.57 -15.91
N LYS A 140 -18.52 2.43 -16.51
CA LYS A 140 -18.36 1.90 -17.88
C LYS A 140 -18.40 0.39 -17.92
N ASN A 141 -17.78 -0.24 -16.94
CA ASN A 141 -17.64 -1.69 -16.84
C ASN A 141 -18.17 -2.19 -15.47
N PRO A 142 -19.51 -2.23 -15.27
CA PRO A 142 -20.09 -2.48 -13.95
C PRO A 142 -19.80 -3.85 -13.37
N THR A 143 -19.33 -4.81 -14.17
CA THR A 143 -19.01 -6.18 -13.75
C THR A 143 -17.55 -6.36 -13.35
N ASP A 144 -16.68 -5.38 -13.61
CA ASP A 144 -15.24 -5.49 -13.36
C ASP A 144 -14.96 -5.71 -11.87
N SER A 145 -14.44 -6.90 -11.56
CA SER A 145 -14.17 -7.33 -10.18
C SER A 145 -12.92 -6.66 -9.62
N PHE A 146 -11.92 -6.38 -10.46
CA PHE A 146 -10.68 -5.74 -10.05
C PHE A 146 -10.93 -4.29 -9.65
N VAL A 147 -11.60 -3.52 -10.52
CA VAL A 147 -11.96 -2.12 -10.27
C VAL A 147 -12.85 -2.01 -9.04
N ARG A 148 -13.85 -2.90 -8.92
CA ARG A 148 -14.74 -2.94 -7.75
C ARG A 148 -13.99 -3.23 -6.45
N THR A 149 -13.02 -4.14 -6.47
CA THR A 149 -12.18 -4.46 -5.30
C THR A 149 -11.38 -3.24 -4.85
N HIS A 150 -10.73 -2.54 -5.79
CA HIS A 150 -9.93 -1.35 -5.46
C HIS A 150 -10.79 -0.17 -4.98
N LEU A 151 -12.00 -0.02 -5.54
CA LEU A 151 -12.95 0.98 -5.05
C LEU A 151 -13.39 0.66 -3.61
N ALA A 152 -13.74 -0.59 -3.32
CA ALA A 152 -14.13 -1.03 -1.99
C ALA A 152 -13.01 -0.81 -0.95
N LEU A 153 -11.76 -1.17 -1.31
CA LEU A 153 -10.59 -0.90 -0.48
C LEU A 153 -10.36 0.60 -0.25
N SER A 154 -10.51 1.42 -1.28
CA SER A 154 -10.37 2.87 -1.17
C SER A 154 -11.42 3.45 -0.20
N LEU A 155 -12.67 3.01 -0.32
CA LEU A 155 -13.77 3.42 0.57
C LEU A 155 -13.55 2.95 2.02
N PHE A 156 -13.04 1.73 2.20
CA PHE A 156 -12.67 1.21 3.52
C PHE A 156 -11.60 2.08 4.19
N LEU A 157 -10.53 2.44 3.47
CA LEU A 157 -9.47 3.32 3.98
C LEU A 157 -9.94 4.75 4.22
N GLU A 158 -10.97 5.22 3.50
CA GLU A 158 -11.67 6.49 3.74
C GLU A 158 -12.70 6.40 4.88
N LYS A 159 -12.86 5.23 5.50
CA LYS A 159 -13.83 4.94 6.57
C LYS A 159 -15.31 5.02 6.13
N ASP A 160 -15.60 5.01 4.83
CA ASP A 160 -16.96 4.85 4.28
C ASP A 160 -17.35 3.37 4.26
N TYR A 161 -17.48 2.79 5.46
CA TYR A 161 -17.67 1.35 5.65
C TYR A 161 -18.97 0.84 5.05
N HIS A 162 -20.03 1.65 5.02
CA HIS A 162 -21.31 1.25 4.46
C HIS A 162 -21.22 1.02 2.94
N LYS A 163 -20.53 1.90 2.20
CA LYS A 163 -20.33 1.66 0.76
C LYS A 163 -19.34 0.54 0.51
N ALA A 164 -18.26 0.46 1.29
CA ALA A 164 -17.29 -0.62 1.17
C ALA A 164 -17.96 -2.01 1.36
N GLU A 165 -18.83 -2.15 2.37
CA GLU A 165 -19.67 -3.35 2.61
C GLU A 165 -20.46 -3.73 1.36
N SER A 166 -21.21 -2.77 0.78
CA SER A 166 -22.04 -3.04 -0.40
C SER A 166 -21.23 -3.58 -1.59
N TYR A 167 -20.03 -3.05 -1.83
CA TYR A 167 -19.17 -3.52 -2.90
C TYR A 167 -18.56 -4.88 -2.59
N PHE A 168 -18.09 -5.11 -1.36
CA PHE A 168 -17.55 -6.41 -0.97
C PHE A 168 -18.61 -7.52 -1.05
N ASP A 169 -19.85 -7.25 -0.64
CA ASP A 169 -20.95 -8.20 -0.77
C ASP A 169 -21.17 -8.59 -2.24
N ILE A 170 -21.24 -7.60 -3.15
CA ILE A 170 -21.36 -7.86 -4.59
C ILE A 170 -20.22 -8.74 -5.11
N ILE A 171 -18.97 -8.47 -4.69
CA ILE A 171 -17.80 -9.25 -5.11
C ILE A 171 -17.89 -10.69 -4.62
N LEU A 172 -18.35 -10.90 -3.38
CA LEU A 172 -18.46 -12.22 -2.79
C LEU A 172 -19.64 -13.04 -3.33
N THR A 173 -20.74 -12.39 -3.72
CA THR A 173 -21.91 -13.07 -4.32
C THR A 173 -21.75 -13.35 -5.80
N THR A 174 -20.97 -12.53 -6.51
CA THR A 174 -20.72 -12.73 -7.95
C THR A 174 -19.71 -13.87 -8.14
N GLN A 175 -20.05 -14.87 -8.95
CA GLN A 175 -19.08 -15.87 -9.41
C GLN A 175 -18.13 -15.24 -10.45
N SER A 176 -17.26 -14.36 -9.99
CA SER A 176 -16.15 -13.87 -10.80
C SER A 176 -15.09 -14.97 -10.88
N ARG A 177 -14.81 -15.42 -12.10
CA ARG A 177 -13.72 -16.38 -12.39
C ARG A 177 -12.33 -15.76 -12.16
N ASP A 178 -12.27 -14.45 -12.05
CA ASP A 178 -11.01 -13.69 -12.02
C ASP A 178 -10.47 -13.46 -10.60
N LEU A 179 -11.26 -13.78 -9.56
CA LEU A 179 -10.85 -13.58 -8.17
C LEU A 179 -10.26 -14.87 -7.58
N THR A 180 -8.97 -14.84 -7.24
CA THR A 180 -8.29 -15.98 -6.64
C THR A 180 -8.86 -16.31 -5.24
N PRO A 181 -8.73 -17.56 -4.76
CA PRO A 181 -9.13 -17.94 -3.40
C PRO A 181 -8.49 -17.06 -2.31
N GLU A 182 -7.23 -16.68 -2.48
CA GLU A 182 -6.49 -15.79 -1.58
C GLU A 182 -7.16 -14.42 -1.50
N ALA A 183 -7.37 -13.78 -2.66
CA ALA A 183 -8.00 -12.46 -2.73
C ALA A 183 -9.42 -12.47 -2.14
N ARG A 184 -10.18 -13.54 -2.40
CA ARG A 184 -11.52 -13.75 -1.82
C ARG A 184 -11.46 -13.89 -0.30
N SER A 185 -10.48 -14.62 0.24
CA SER A 185 -10.28 -14.77 1.69
C SER A 185 -9.91 -13.44 2.36
N ILE A 186 -9.08 -12.62 1.71
CA ILE A 186 -8.73 -11.27 2.19
C ILE A 186 -9.97 -10.37 2.22
N ILE A 187 -10.78 -10.36 1.16
CA ILE A 187 -12.02 -9.59 1.11
C ILE A 187 -12.99 -10.02 2.23
N MET A 188 -13.12 -11.32 2.49
CA MET A 188 -13.92 -11.82 3.61
C MET A 188 -13.41 -11.32 4.97
N ALA A 189 -12.08 -11.30 5.15
CA ALA A 189 -11.47 -10.76 6.36
C ALA A 189 -11.75 -9.25 6.51
N LEU A 190 -11.57 -8.45 5.46
CA LEU A 190 -11.87 -7.01 5.50
C LEU A 190 -13.35 -6.72 5.75
N LEU A 191 -14.26 -7.54 5.20
CA LEU A 191 -15.69 -7.44 5.51
C LEU A 191 -15.98 -7.79 6.97
N ALA A 192 -15.26 -8.75 7.56
CA ALA A 192 -15.35 -9.04 8.99
C ALA A 192 -14.93 -7.82 9.84
N GLU A 193 -13.88 -7.11 9.44
CA GLU A 193 -13.44 -5.89 10.12
C GLU A 193 -14.47 -4.77 10.00
N ILE A 194 -15.09 -4.58 8.83
CA ILE A 194 -16.20 -3.64 8.67
C ILE A 194 -17.32 -3.97 9.66
N TYR A 195 -17.73 -5.24 9.76
CA TYR A 195 -18.75 -5.64 10.70
C TYR A 195 -18.35 -5.41 12.16
N ARG A 196 -17.09 -5.65 12.53
CA ARG A 196 -16.59 -5.32 13.87
C ARG A 196 -16.71 -3.82 14.17
N LEU A 197 -16.25 -2.97 13.25
CA LEU A 197 -16.30 -1.51 13.38
C LEU A 197 -17.74 -0.96 13.42
N GLN A 198 -18.67 -1.66 12.77
CA GLN A 198 -20.11 -1.37 12.83
C GLN A 198 -20.83 -2.00 14.05
N GLN A 199 -20.09 -2.61 14.99
CA GLN A 199 -20.62 -3.27 16.19
C GLN A 199 -21.58 -4.43 15.87
N LYS A 200 -21.27 -5.20 14.82
CA LYS A 200 -21.99 -6.39 14.35
C LYS A 200 -21.16 -7.66 14.63
N PRO A 201 -20.96 -8.09 15.89
CA PRO A 201 -19.97 -9.11 16.24
C PRO A 201 -20.29 -10.49 15.65
N VAL A 202 -21.57 -10.88 15.59
CA VAL A 202 -21.98 -12.18 15.02
C VAL A 202 -21.62 -12.26 13.54
N GLN A 203 -21.90 -11.21 12.76
CA GLN A 203 -21.52 -11.16 11.36
C GLN A 203 -20.00 -11.13 11.17
N ALA A 204 -19.28 -10.37 12.02
CA ALA A 204 -17.83 -10.30 12.00
C ALA A 204 -17.20 -11.68 12.21
N LYS A 205 -17.57 -12.40 13.28
CA LYS A 205 -17.05 -13.75 13.55
C LYS A 205 -17.39 -14.73 12.43
N MET A 206 -18.61 -14.68 11.91
CA MET A 206 -19.02 -15.54 10.80
C MET A 206 -18.16 -15.32 9.56
N GLN A 207 -17.90 -14.07 9.16
CA GLN A 207 -17.07 -13.79 7.98
C GLN A 207 -15.60 -14.13 8.19
N ALA A 208 -15.03 -13.82 9.36
CA ALA A 208 -13.67 -14.22 9.69
C ALA A 208 -13.51 -15.75 9.62
N GLN A 209 -14.48 -16.51 10.16
CA GLN A 209 -14.49 -17.98 10.04
C GLN A 209 -14.53 -18.46 8.58
N ARG A 210 -15.34 -17.81 7.73
CA ARG A 210 -15.41 -18.16 6.30
C ARG A 210 -14.08 -17.90 5.60
N ALA A 211 -13.41 -16.79 5.91
CA ALA A 211 -12.08 -16.47 5.37
C ALA A 211 -11.05 -17.56 5.72
N MET A 212 -11.00 -17.96 6.99
CA MET A 212 -10.08 -19.00 7.49
C MET A 212 -10.38 -20.40 6.95
N ARG A 213 -11.66 -20.72 6.69
CA ARG A 213 -12.04 -21.98 6.03
C ARG A 213 -11.65 -22.02 4.56
N LEU A 214 -11.73 -20.88 3.88
CA LEU A 214 -11.36 -20.78 2.47
C LEU A 214 -9.85 -20.87 2.28
N MET A 215 -9.10 -20.18 3.13
CA MET A 215 -7.64 -20.19 3.16
C MET A 215 -7.18 -20.41 4.60
N GLY A 216 -6.70 -21.62 4.89
CA GLY A 216 -6.07 -21.92 6.17
C GLY A 216 -4.86 -20.98 6.38
N GLY A 217 -4.68 -20.51 7.61
CA GLY A 217 -3.57 -19.61 7.94
C GLY A 217 -3.76 -18.15 7.49
N ASN A 218 -5.00 -17.71 7.20
CA ASN A 218 -5.29 -16.28 7.03
C ASN A 218 -5.10 -15.53 8.35
N SER A 219 -3.88 -15.06 8.57
CA SER A 219 -3.45 -14.34 9.78
C SER A 219 -4.25 -13.06 10.02
N LEU A 220 -4.71 -12.39 8.96
CA LEU A 220 -5.58 -11.21 9.08
C LEU A 220 -6.96 -11.58 9.64
N ALA A 221 -7.57 -12.65 9.15
CA ALA A 221 -8.86 -13.12 9.66
C ALA A 221 -8.78 -13.59 11.11
N GLU A 222 -7.69 -14.28 11.48
CA GLU A 222 -7.40 -14.65 12.88
C GLU A 222 -7.23 -13.41 13.77
N TYR A 223 -6.50 -12.40 13.29
CA TYR A 223 -6.31 -11.15 14.01
C TYR A 223 -7.63 -10.42 14.26
N ILE A 224 -8.46 -10.27 13.21
CA ILE A 224 -9.77 -9.61 13.32
C ILE A 224 -10.68 -10.39 14.27
N MET A 225 -10.69 -11.73 14.20
CA MET A 225 -11.44 -12.55 15.15
C MET A 225 -11.01 -12.27 16.60
N ALA A 226 -9.70 -12.16 16.86
CA ALA A 226 -9.20 -11.79 18.18
C ALA A 226 -9.65 -10.39 18.60
N LEU A 227 -9.66 -9.40 17.70
CA LEU A 227 -10.17 -8.06 18.00
C LEU A 227 -11.65 -8.10 18.39
N VAL A 228 -12.48 -8.90 17.70
CA VAL A 228 -13.89 -9.09 18.08
C VAL A 228 -13.99 -9.72 19.48
N ASP A 229 -13.16 -10.72 19.78
CA ASP A 229 -13.11 -11.33 21.12
C ASP A 229 -12.69 -10.30 22.20
N ILE A 230 -11.78 -9.37 21.89
CA ILE A 230 -11.40 -8.25 22.79
C ILE A 230 -12.58 -7.30 23.02
N ASP A 231 -13.30 -6.92 21.97
CA ASP A 231 -14.47 -6.03 22.04
C ASP A 231 -15.58 -6.65 22.93
N GLU A 232 -15.71 -7.98 22.88
CA GLU A 232 -16.62 -8.76 23.74
C GLU A 232 -16.04 -9.10 25.14
N LYS A 233 -14.86 -8.57 25.47
CA LYS A 233 -14.16 -8.76 26.76
C LYS A 233 -13.71 -10.20 27.04
N LEU A 234 -13.54 -11.01 26.00
CA LEU A 234 -13.05 -12.40 26.06
C LEU A 234 -11.52 -12.45 25.97
N TYR A 235 -10.82 -11.76 26.87
CA TYR A 235 -9.37 -11.50 26.76
C TYR A 235 -8.52 -12.78 26.72
N GLU A 236 -8.87 -13.81 27.48
CA GLU A 236 -8.11 -15.07 27.48
C GLU A 236 -8.27 -15.87 26.18
N VAL A 237 -9.40 -15.71 25.48
CA VAL A 237 -9.63 -16.34 24.17
C VAL A 237 -8.87 -15.56 23.10
N ALA A 238 -9.00 -14.22 23.12
CA ALA A 238 -8.29 -13.33 22.22
C ALA A 238 -6.76 -13.52 22.32
N GLU A 239 -6.21 -13.53 23.54
CA GLU A 239 -4.79 -13.72 23.79
C GLU A 239 -4.27 -15.03 23.17
N ARG A 240 -4.93 -16.16 23.45
CA ARG A 240 -4.53 -17.45 22.89
C ARG A 240 -4.52 -17.43 21.36
N ARG A 241 -5.49 -16.77 20.74
CA ARG A 241 -5.55 -16.62 19.29
C ARG A 241 -4.39 -15.76 18.77
N LEU A 242 -4.20 -14.57 19.34
CA LEU A 242 -3.15 -13.63 18.93
C LEU A 242 -1.75 -14.27 18.98
N GLN A 243 -1.49 -15.15 19.94
CA GLN A 243 -0.21 -15.85 20.10
C GLN A 243 0.09 -16.87 18.99
N THR A 244 -0.94 -17.35 18.30
CA THR A 244 -0.78 -18.32 17.19
C THR A 244 -0.59 -17.65 15.84
N ILE A 245 -0.74 -16.32 15.77
CA ILE A 245 -0.64 -15.58 14.53
C ILE A 245 0.83 -15.42 14.14
N ASP A 246 1.16 -15.84 12.92
CA ASP A 246 2.47 -15.57 12.33
C ASP A 246 2.55 -14.07 11.95
N SER A 247 3.36 -13.32 12.70
CA SER A 247 3.54 -11.89 12.47
C SER A 247 4.10 -11.55 11.09
N ASN A 248 4.83 -12.47 10.44
CA ASN A 248 5.36 -12.24 9.10
C ASN A 248 4.25 -12.30 8.03
N MET A 249 3.17 -13.02 8.31
CA MET A 249 2.02 -13.21 7.41
C MET A 249 0.93 -12.14 7.58
N LEU A 250 1.09 -11.23 8.55
CA LEU A 250 0.21 -10.09 8.78
C LEU A 250 0.43 -8.91 7.82
N THR A 251 1.52 -8.95 7.05
CA THR A 251 1.81 -7.95 6.02
C THR A 251 1.40 -8.53 4.67
N GLN A 252 0.25 -8.10 4.15
CA GLN A 252 -0.22 -8.45 2.81
C GLN A 252 -0.34 -7.21 1.94
N ARG A 253 -0.39 -7.39 0.60
CA ARG A 253 -0.41 -6.32 -0.42
C ARG A 253 -1.36 -5.14 -0.14
N PHE A 254 -2.44 -5.36 0.60
CA PHE A 254 -3.49 -4.35 0.85
C PHE A 254 -3.68 -3.99 2.33
N PHE A 255 -3.03 -4.70 3.25
CA PHE A 255 -3.18 -4.50 4.68
C PHE A 255 -1.93 -4.96 5.41
N SER A 256 -1.31 -4.07 6.18
CA SER A 256 -0.15 -4.36 7.01
C SER A 256 -0.51 -4.12 8.47
N VAL A 257 -0.67 -5.19 9.25
CA VAL A 257 -0.61 -5.06 10.72
C VAL A 257 0.86 -5.13 11.09
N HIS A 258 1.37 -4.06 11.69
CA HIS A 258 2.76 -4.07 12.11
C HIS A 258 2.92 -5.07 13.26
N LYS A 259 4.03 -5.83 13.27
CA LYS A 259 4.34 -6.80 14.34
C LYS A 259 4.19 -6.21 15.76
N GLY A 260 4.57 -4.94 15.92
CA GLY A 260 4.39 -4.21 17.18
C GLY A 260 2.93 -3.99 17.61
N GLU A 261 2.00 -3.84 16.67
CA GLU A 261 0.56 -3.71 16.97
C GLU A 261 -0.01 -5.04 17.49
N LEU A 262 0.38 -6.16 16.89
CA LEU A 262 0.02 -7.50 17.38
C LEU A 262 0.48 -7.67 18.83
N TYR A 263 1.74 -7.38 19.12
CA TYR A 263 2.28 -7.49 20.48
C TYR A 263 1.61 -6.54 21.45
N THR A 264 1.28 -5.32 21.03
CA THR A 264 0.52 -4.36 21.84
C THR A 264 -0.82 -4.95 22.29
N GLU A 265 -1.55 -5.61 21.39
CA GLU A 265 -2.84 -6.24 21.73
C GLU A 265 -2.69 -7.47 22.64
N ILE A 266 -1.63 -8.27 22.45
CA ILE A 266 -1.31 -9.37 23.37
C ILE A 266 -1.05 -8.84 24.78
N ILE A 267 -0.19 -7.82 24.92
CA ILE A 267 0.14 -7.21 26.21
C ILE A 267 -1.13 -6.69 26.90
N LYS A 268 -1.99 -5.96 26.18
CA LYS A 268 -3.26 -5.47 26.72
C LYS A 268 -4.15 -6.61 27.22
N CYS A 269 -4.25 -7.71 26.48
CA CYS A 269 -5.02 -8.88 26.89
C CYS A 269 -4.41 -9.57 28.12
N SER A 270 -3.09 -9.81 28.13
CA SER A 270 -2.36 -10.41 29.25
C SER A 270 -2.54 -9.60 30.54
N LEU A 271 -2.46 -8.27 30.46
CA LEU A 271 -2.68 -7.38 31.61
C LEU A 271 -4.10 -7.47 32.16
N ARG A 272 -5.12 -7.50 31.28
CA ARG A 272 -6.52 -7.68 31.70
C ARG A 272 -6.79 -9.06 32.31
N GLY A 273 -6.05 -10.07 31.87
CA GLY A 273 -6.05 -11.42 32.45
C GLY A 273 -5.15 -11.58 33.70
N GLY A 274 -4.48 -10.52 34.17
CA GLY A 274 -3.59 -10.57 35.33
C GLY A 274 -2.24 -11.25 35.10
N LYS A 275 -1.86 -11.55 33.86
CA LYS A 275 -0.63 -12.24 33.47
C LYS A 275 0.52 -11.25 33.24
N PHE A 276 0.99 -10.63 34.33
CA PHE A 276 1.99 -9.55 34.26
C PHE A 276 3.33 -9.96 33.67
N ASP A 277 3.81 -11.18 33.95
CA ASP A 277 5.10 -11.63 33.42
C ASP A 277 5.04 -11.92 31.92
N GLN A 278 3.91 -12.43 31.44
CA GLN A 278 3.67 -12.60 30.01
C GLN A 278 3.58 -11.26 29.29
N ALA A 279 2.84 -10.30 29.87
CA ALA A 279 2.79 -8.93 29.35
C ALA A 279 4.19 -8.31 29.26
N PHE A 280 5.06 -8.57 30.24
CA PHE A 280 6.43 -8.09 30.24
C PHE A 280 7.29 -8.73 29.13
N GLN A 281 7.21 -10.05 28.95
CA GLN A 281 7.93 -10.76 27.88
C GLN A 281 7.60 -10.20 26.48
N TYR A 282 6.32 -9.95 26.21
CA TYR A 282 5.92 -9.34 24.94
C TYR A 282 6.34 -7.87 24.81
N ALA A 283 6.39 -7.12 25.92
CA ALA A 283 6.90 -5.75 25.91
C ALA A 283 8.39 -5.72 25.53
N GLU A 284 9.20 -6.68 26.00
CA GLU A 284 10.61 -6.78 25.60
C GLU A 284 10.77 -7.03 24.10
N LEU A 285 9.97 -7.94 23.52
CA LEU A 285 9.96 -8.20 22.08
C LEU A 285 9.58 -6.97 21.24
N MET A 286 8.83 -6.03 21.81
CA MET A 286 8.44 -4.80 21.12
C MET A 286 9.57 -3.79 20.98
N LEU A 287 10.67 -3.90 21.71
CA LEU A 287 11.81 -2.97 21.54
C LEU A 287 12.39 -3.03 20.12
N GLU A 288 12.30 -4.18 19.45
CA GLU A 288 12.69 -4.35 18.04
C GLU A 288 11.67 -3.79 17.05
N THR A 289 10.41 -3.65 17.47
CA THR A 289 9.29 -3.19 16.62
C THR A 289 8.38 -2.21 17.38
N PRO A 290 8.89 -1.00 17.70
CA PRO A 290 8.25 -0.13 18.68
C PRO A 290 6.95 0.47 18.16
N THR A 291 5.91 0.44 19.00
CA THR A 291 4.71 1.27 18.86
C THR A 291 4.61 2.20 20.06
N HIS A 292 4.02 3.37 19.89
CA HIS A 292 3.84 4.32 20.99
C HIS A 292 3.18 3.66 22.21
N ASP A 293 2.02 3.02 22.01
CA ASP A 293 1.24 2.43 23.10
C ASP A 293 1.99 1.33 23.82
N GLY A 294 2.62 0.41 23.10
CA GLY A 294 3.34 -0.69 23.75
C GLY A 294 4.64 -0.25 24.42
N MET A 295 5.33 0.77 23.90
CA MET A 295 6.45 1.38 24.62
C MET A 295 6.00 2.04 25.93
N MET A 296 4.87 2.76 25.90
CA MET A 296 4.29 3.38 27.10
C MET A 296 3.87 2.32 28.14
N ILE A 297 3.25 1.22 27.69
CA ILE A 297 2.86 0.12 28.58
C ILE A 297 4.10 -0.60 29.15
N GLY A 298 5.12 -0.85 28.33
CA GLY A 298 6.39 -1.46 28.76
C GLY A 298 7.09 -0.64 29.83
N GLY A 299 7.23 0.67 29.61
CA GLY A 299 7.79 1.59 30.61
C GLY A 299 7.03 1.58 31.93
N ALA A 300 5.70 1.61 31.88
CA ALA A 300 4.85 1.56 33.08
C ALA A 300 4.97 0.22 33.83
N LEU A 301 5.14 -0.90 33.11
CA LEU A 301 5.38 -2.21 33.72
C LEU A 301 6.73 -2.27 34.44
N CYS A 302 7.77 -1.70 33.83
CA CYS A 302 9.09 -1.57 34.43
C CYS A 302 9.07 -0.68 35.69
N GLU A 303 8.41 0.48 35.65
CA GLU A 303 8.21 1.34 36.83
C GLU A 303 7.55 0.56 37.99
N LYS A 304 6.51 -0.24 37.69
CA LYS A 304 5.83 -1.07 38.69
C LYS A 304 6.75 -2.13 39.31
N LYS A 305 7.70 -2.67 38.53
CA LYS A 305 8.74 -3.60 38.99
C LYS A 305 9.95 -2.88 39.65
N ARG A 306 9.94 -1.55 39.70
CA ARG A 306 11.07 -0.70 40.13
C ARG A 306 12.34 -0.88 39.29
N ASP A 307 12.19 -1.32 38.05
CA ASP A 307 13.28 -1.39 37.07
C ASP A 307 13.29 -0.10 36.24
N TYR A 308 13.81 0.97 36.84
CA TYR A 308 13.79 2.29 36.23
C TYR A 308 14.74 2.41 35.03
N THR A 309 15.83 1.64 35.02
CA THR A 309 16.79 1.61 33.90
C THR A 309 16.13 1.07 32.64
N THR A 310 15.35 -0.02 32.73
CA THR A 310 14.62 -0.55 31.58
C THR A 310 13.42 0.33 31.23
N ALA A 311 12.74 0.92 32.24
CA ALA A 311 11.66 1.88 32.00
C ALA A 311 12.10 3.07 31.13
N LEU A 312 13.30 3.60 31.40
CA LEU A 312 13.89 4.69 30.64
C LEU A 312 14.07 4.34 29.17
N LYS A 313 14.57 3.13 28.87
CA LYS A 313 14.73 2.65 27.48
C LYS A 313 13.40 2.66 26.73
N PHE A 314 12.35 2.11 27.34
CA PHE A 314 11.02 2.11 26.74
C PHE A 314 10.53 3.52 26.39
N TYR A 315 10.65 4.47 27.32
CA TYR A 315 10.21 5.85 27.07
C TYR A 315 11.06 6.57 26.01
N GLN A 316 12.37 6.33 25.96
CA GLN A 316 13.23 6.87 24.91
C GLN A 316 12.82 6.36 23.51
N HIS A 317 12.44 5.07 23.40
CA HIS A 317 11.89 4.52 22.16
C HIS A 317 10.48 5.04 21.83
N ALA A 318 9.67 5.40 22.83
CA ALA A 318 8.35 6.00 22.62
C ALA A 318 8.42 7.44 22.07
N LEU A 319 9.43 8.21 22.47
CA LEU A 319 9.53 9.66 22.19
C LEU A 319 9.46 10.02 20.70
N PRO A 320 10.28 9.42 19.79
CA PRO A 320 10.29 9.81 18.37
C PRO A 320 8.99 9.44 17.62
N ILE A 321 8.21 8.49 18.15
CA ILE A 321 6.97 7.99 17.54
C ILE A 321 5.71 8.48 18.26
N SER A 322 5.86 9.33 19.28
CA SER A 322 4.74 9.78 20.10
C SER A 322 3.90 10.85 19.39
N PRO A 323 2.56 10.76 19.46
CA PRO A 323 1.70 11.86 19.04
C PRO A 323 1.79 13.07 19.99
N VAL A 324 2.24 12.88 21.24
CA VAL A 324 2.38 13.93 22.26
C VAL A 324 3.76 13.82 22.94
N PRO A 325 4.86 14.24 22.28
CA PRO A 325 6.21 14.05 22.78
C PRO A 325 6.47 14.64 24.18
N SER A 326 5.76 15.70 24.55
CA SER A 326 5.88 16.33 25.88
C SER A 326 5.47 15.41 27.03
N GLU A 327 4.48 14.54 26.84
CA GLU A 327 4.07 13.59 27.88
C GLU A 327 5.13 12.52 28.10
N VAL A 328 5.72 12.02 27.01
CA VAL A 328 6.82 11.05 27.08
C VAL A 328 8.07 11.67 27.68
N GLN A 329 8.38 12.92 27.33
CA GLN A 329 9.51 13.65 27.90
C GLN A 329 9.38 13.81 29.42
N ALA A 330 8.18 14.15 29.92
CA ALA A 330 7.94 14.24 31.36
C ALA A 330 8.14 12.89 32.08
N LYS A 331 7.79 11.78 31.42
CA LYS A 331 8.06 10.43 31.94
C LYS A 331 9.55 10.13 32.02
N ILE A 332 10.31 10.46 30.97
CA ILE A 332 11.77 10.32 30.92
C ILE A 332 12.42 11.09 32.08
N GLU A 333 12.11 12.39 32.20
CA GLU A 333 12.68 13.26 33.25
C GLU A 333 12.37 12.76 34.67
N ASN A 334 11.18 12.21 34.88
CA ASN A 334 10.81 11.64 36.18
C ASN A 334 11.63 10.38 36.50
N VAL A 335 11.82 9.48 35.54
CA VAL A 335 12.60 8.27 35.70
C VAL A 335 14.09 8.60 35.91
N GLU A 336 14.65 9.55 35.15
CA GLU A 336 16.03 10.02 35.32
C GLU A 336 16.26 10.61 36.71
N ARG A 337 15.30 11.39 37.23
CA ARG A 337 15.38 11.94 38.59
C ARG A 337 15.40 10.84 39.65
N ILE A 338 14.63 9.77 39.46
CA ILE A 338 14.61 8.62 40.38
C ILE A 338 15.96 7.89 40.34
N LEU A 339 16.50 7.64 39.14
CA LEU A 339 17.80 6.98 38.97
C LEU A 339 18.93 7.78 39.63
N ALA A 340 19.00 9.09 39.37
CA ALA A 340 20.00 9.97 39.99
C ALA A 340 19.89 9.99 41.53
N ALA A 341 18.67 9.88 42.08
CA ALA A 341 18.47 9.80 43.52
C ALA A 341 18.91 8.45 44.12
N GLN A 342 18.82 7.36 43.35
CA GLN A 342 19.32 6.04 43.75
C GLN A 342 20.85 5.99 43.74
N GLU A 343 21.48 6.54 42.70
CA GLU A 343 22.95 6.64 42.59
C GLU A 343 23.57 7.51 43.69
N ALA A 344 22.85 8.53 44.17
CA ALA A 344 23.32 9.38 45.27
C ALA A 344 23.17 8.73 46.67
N GLN A 345 22.49 7.58 46.77
CA GLN A 345 22.30 6.82 48.01
C GLN A 345 23.22 5.59 48.13
N GLU A 346 23.87 5.20 47.03
CA GLU A 346 24.95 4.18 46.97
C GLU A 346 26.33 4.84 47.19
#